data_AF-A0AAN8BAS0-F1
#
_entry.id   AF-A0AAN8BAS0-F1
#
_cell.length_a   1.000
_cell.length_b   1.000
_cell.length_c   1.000
_cell.angle_alpha   90.00
_cell.angle_beta   90.00
_cell.angle_gamma   90.00
#
_symmetry.space_group_name_H-M   'P 1'
#
loop_
_entity.id
_entity.type
_entity.pdbx_description
1 polymer ?
#
loop_
_entity_poly.entity_id
_entity_poly.type
_entity_poly.pdbx_seq_one_letter_code
_entity_poly.pdbx_strand_id
1 'polypeptide(L)'
;MEKHKVLDQLLMELHRFLLILDKETLSGNATIQKGLLSDLLRSYSSSNGADEEYIYMNKVIVTDDRSDALVNGKAAKYVPVPKKSLPDLPPPRAVSDY
;
A
#
# COMPACT_ATOMS: atom_id res chain seq x y z
N MET A 1 -8.68 -9.60 15.03
CA MET A 1 -9.46 -8.39 15.38
C MET A 1 -9.30 -7.98 16.85
N GLU A 2 -9.18 -8.87 17.84
CA GLU A 2 -8.96 -8.44 19.25
C GLU A 2 -7.66 -7.68 19.49
N LYS A 3 -6.56 -8.08 18.83
CA LYS A 3 -5.27 -7.37 18.95
C LYS A 3 -5.34 -5.89 18.58
N HIS A 4 -6.22 -5.54 17.63
CA HIS A 4 -6.45 -4.13 17.26
C HIS A 4 -7.17 -3.38 18.39
N LYS A 5 -8.18 -4.00 19.01
CA LYS A 5 -8.91 -3.40 20.14
C LYS A 5 -8.01 -3.14 21.35
N VAL A 6 -7.11 -4.08 21.65
CA VAL A 6 -6.13 -3.91 22.74
C VAL A 6 -5.15 -2.79 22.44
N LEU A 7 -4.70 -2.67 21.19
CA LEU A 7 -3.81 -1.58 20.77
C LEU A 7 -4.50 -0.22 20.86
N ASP A 8 -5.74 -0.10 20.38
CA ASP A 8 -6.53 1.13 20.45
C ASP A 8 -6.72 1.58 21.91
N GLN A 9 -7.03 0.63 22.80
CA GLN A 9 -7.14 0.89 24.24
C GLN A 9 -5.81 1.36 24.84
N LEU A 10 -4.69 0.71 24.47
CA LEU A 10 -3.36 1.10 24.94
C LEU A 10 -3.00 2.53 24.50
N LEU A 11 -3.28 2.88 23.25
CA LEU A 11 -3.00 4.21 22.71
C LEU A 11 -3.86 5.29 23.39
N MET A 12 -5.11 4.98 23.69
CA MET A 12 -6.00 5.87 24.44
C MET A 12 -5.51 6.10 25.88
N GLU A 13 -5.14 5.03 26.59
CA GLU A 13 -4.61 5.14 27.95
C GLU A 13 -3.26 5.87 27.98
N LEU A 14 -2.40 5.65 26.97
CA LEU A 14 -1.15 6.39 26.84
C LEU A 14 -1.41 7.89 26.65
N HIS A 15 -2.34 8.28 25.78
CA HIS A 15 -2.72 9.68 25.62
C HIS A 15 -3.18 10.30 26.94
N ARG A 16 -4.05 9.59 27.67
CA ARG A 16 -4.55 10.04 28.98
C ARG A 16 -3.43 10.16 30.01
N PHE A 17 -2.48 9.24 30.01
CA PHE A 17 -1.33 9.29 30.91
C PHE A 17 -0.43 10.50 30.60
N LEU A 18 -0.16 10.78 29.32
CA LEU A 18 0.62 11.96 28.91
C LEU A 18 -0.04 13.27 29.39
N LEU A 19 -1.37 13.36 29.38
CA LEU A 19 -2.12 14.51 29.93
C LEU A 19 -2.04 14.62 31.45
N ILE A 20 -1.97 13.49 32.16
CA ILE A 20 -1.74 13.50 33.62
C ILE A 20 -0.36 14.08 33.91
N LEU A 21 0.65 13.67 33.15
CA LEU A 21 2.01 14.18 33.26
C LEU A 21 2.14 15.68 32.92
N ASP A 22 1.13 16.34 32.31
CA ASP A 22 1.13 17.82 32.16
C ASP A 22 0.94 18.54 33.49
N LYS A 23 0.40 17.86 34.49
CA LYS A 23 0.11 18.43 35.83
C LYS A 23 1.17 18.08 36.87
N GLU A 24 2.18 17.31 36.48
CA GLU A 24 3.24 16.85 37.39
C GLU A 24 4.54 17.61 37.17
N THR A 25 5.34 17.73 38.24
CA THR A 25 6.70 18.28 38.17
C THR A 25 7.65 17.21 37.67
N LEU A 26 7.85 17.16 36.35
CA LEU A 26 8.75 16.20 35.70
C LEU A 26 10.21 16.66 35.77
N SER A 27 11.13 15.71 35.83
CA SER A 27 12.54 15.98 35.57
C SER A 27 12.75 16.38 34.10
N GLY A 28 13.83 17.10 33.77
CA GLY A 28 14.11 17.53 32.40
C GLY A 28 14.14 16.36 31.40
N ASN A 29 14.73 15.23 31.79
CA ASN A 29 14.74 14.02 30.96
C ASN A 29 13.33 13.45 30.75
N ALA A 30 12.49 13.44 31.77
CA ALA A 30 11.12 12.96 31.67
C ALA A 30 10.25 13.87 30.77
N THR A 31 10.46 15.19 30.81
CA THR A 31 9.79 16.14 29.91
C THR A 31 10.15 15.89 28.44
N ILE A 32 11.43 15.62 28.15
CA ILE A 32 11.88 15.29 26.79
C ILE A 32 11.23 13.99 26.31
N GLN A 33 11.27 12.93 27.13
CA GLN A 33 10.68 11.63 26.79
C GLN A 33 9.17 11.72 26.55
N LYS A 34 8.47 12.46 27.40
CA LYS A 34 7.04 12.73 27.23
C LYS A 34 6.75 13.43 25.91
N GLY A 35 7.54 14.45 25.53
CA GLY A 35 7.40 15.14 24.25
C GLY A 35 7.54 14.19 23.06
N LEU A 36 8.58 13.34 23.08
CA LEU A 36 8.80 12.32 22.04
C LEU A 36 7.62 11.35 21.92
N LEU A 37 7.08 10.88 23.05
CA LEU A 37 5.91 9.98 23.07
C LEU A 37 4.64 10.67 22.53
N SER A 38 4.41 11.93 22.90
CA SER A 38 3.29 12.73 22.36
C SER A 38 3.38 12.91 20.84
N ASP A 39 4.58 13.15 20.31
CA ASP A 39 4.80 13.29 18.88
C ASP A 39 4.57 11.96 18.14
N LEU A 40 5.04 10.85 18.71
CA LEU A 40 4.83 9.52 18.14
C LEU A 40 3.34 9.12 18.13
N LEU A 41 2.60 9.44 19.20
CA LEU A 41 1.18 9.14 19.28
C LEU A 41 0.36 9.97 18.28
N ARG A 42 0.75 11.22 18.06
CA ARG A 42 0.15 12.09 17.03
C ARG A 42 0.45 11.61 15.61
N SER A 43 1.67 11.15 15.33
CA SER A 43 2.03 10.63 14.01
C SER A 43 1.29 9.33 13.69
N TYR A 44 1.14 8.44 14.68
CA TYR A 44 0.36 7.21 14.53
C TYR A 44 -1.11 7.50 14.20
N SER A 45 -1.76 8.42 14.93
CA SER A 45 -3.16 8.79 14.69
C SER A 45 -3.38 9.51 13.34
N SER A 46 -2.40 10.29 12.88
CA SER A 46 -2.47 10.98 11.58
C SER A 46 -2.25 10.03 10.39
N SER A 47 -1.58 8.90 10.60
CA SER A 47 -1.30 7.89 9.58
C SER A 47 -2.49 6.98 9.26
N ASN A 48 -3.50 6.91 10.14
CA ASN A 48 -4.43 5.79 10.17
C ASN A 48 -5.69 6.00 9.29
N GLY A 49 -5.68 6.98 8.38
CA GLY A 49 -6.89 7.46 7.70
C GLY A 49 -6.84 7.63 6.18
N ALA A 50 -5.74 7.30 5.49
CA ALA A 50 -5.60 7.74 4.09
C ALA A 50 -5.31 6.68 3.01
N ASP A 51 -4.70 5.52 3.27
CA ASP A 51 -4.17 4.75 2.11
C ASP A 51 -3.96 3.24 2.35
N GLU A 52 -5.04 2.50 2.56
CA GLU A 52 -5.02 1.03 2.43
C GLU A 52 -6.05 0.52 1.41
N GLU A 53 -6.22 1.21 0.28
CA GLU A 53 -6.83 0.57 -0.89
C GLU A 53 -5.75 -0.18 -1.67
N TYR A 54 -5.44 -1.39 -1.21
CA TYR A 54 -4.57 -2.30 -1.95
C TYR A 54 -5.29 -2.85 -3.18
N ILE A 55 -5.06 -2.27 -4.35
CA ILE A 55 -5.51 -2.85 -5.62
C ILE A 55 -4.66 -4.08 -5.93
N TYR A 56 -5.25 -5.27 -5.85
CA TYR A 56 -4.59 -6.52 -6.25
C TYR A 56 -4.39 -6.54 -7.77
N MET A 57 -3.15 -6.32 -8.23
CA MET A 57 -2.78 -6.55 -9.62
C MET A 57 -2.51 -8.04 -9.83
N ASN A 58 -3.27 -8.66 -10.74
CA ASN A 58 -2.92 -10.00 -11.22
C ASN A 58 -1.54 -9.95 -11.88
N LYS A 59 -0.61 -10.76 -11.37
CA LYS A 59 0.68 -10.96 -12.04
C LYS A 59 0.42 -11.77 -13.33
N VAL A 60 0.47 -11.10 -14.48
CA VAL A 60 0.49 -11.79 -15.77
C VAL A 60 1.81 -12.53 -15.88
N ILE A 61 1.76 -13.87 -15.84
CA ILE A 61 2.91 -14.69 -16.16
C ILE A 61 3.04 -14.68 -17.68
N VAL A 62 3.98 -13.89 -18.20
CA VAL A 62 4.48 -14.08 -19.55
C VAL A 62 5.36 -15.31 -19.50
N THR A 63 4.78 -16.49 -19.77
CA THR A 63 5.58 -17.65 -20.16
C THR A 63 6.27 -17.29 -21.46
N ASP A 64 7.55 -16.90 -21.37
CA ASP A 64 8.42 -16.85 -22.53
C ASP A 64 8.53 -18.29 -23.05
N ASP A 65 7.92 -18.52 -24.20
CA ASP A 65 7.70 -19.83 -24.80
C ASP A 65 9.00 -20.32 -25.48
N ARG A 66 10.13 -20.28 -24.75
CA ARG A 66 11.44 -20.62 -25.32
C ARG A 66 12.46 -21.32 -24.44
N SER A 67 12.13 -21.66 -23.21
CA SER A 67 12.95 -22.62 -22.46
C SER A 67 12.18 -23.18 -21.28
N ASP A 68 11.39 -24.21 -21.54
CA ASP A 68 11.66 -25.49 -20.90
C ASP A 68 10.87 -26.59 -21.61
N ALA A 69 11.63 -27.35 -22.40
CA ALA A 69 11.20 -28.66 -22.82
C ALA A 69 11.03 -29.54 -21.57
N LEU A 70 9.91 -30.27 -21.56
CA LEU A 70 9.60 -31.42 -20.72
C LEU A 70 9.02 -31.10 -19.33
N VAL A 71 7.69 -31.15 -19.18
CA VAL A 71 7.03 -32.39 -18.67
C VAL A 71 5.50 -32.31 -18.79
N ASN A 72 4.96 -33.34 -19.45
CA ASN A 72 3.63 -33.93 -19.28
C ASN A 72 2.35 -33.16 -19.69
N GLY A 73 1.77 -33.57 -20.82
CA GLY A 73 0.31 -33.72 -20.90
C GLY A 73 -0.38 -33.21 -22.17
N LYS A 74 -0.58 -34.14 -23.12
CA LYS A 74 -1.61 -34.18 -24.18
C LYS A 74 -1.48 -33.19 -25.35
N ALA A 75 -1.26 -33.80 -26.52
CA ALA A 75 -1.39 -33.20 -27.84
C ALA A 75 -2.77 -32.58 -28.07
N ALA A 76 -2.83 -31.25 -28.18
CA ALA A 76 -3.96 -30.53 -28.75
C ALA A 76 -3.52 -29.92 -30.09
N LYS A 77 -4.25 -30.23 -31.16
CA LYS A 77 -3.98 -29.76 -32.53
C LYS A 77 -4.09 -28.24 -32.57
N TYR A 78 -3.03 -27.57 -33.01
CA TYR A 78 -2.92 -26.11 -33.09
C TYR A 78 -3.89 -25.58 -34.18
N VAL A 79 -4.89 -24.80 -33.77
CA VAL A 79 -5.74 -24.03 -34.70
C VAL A 79 -5.22 -22.59 -34.70
N PRO A 80 -4.89 -21.99 -35.86
CA PRO A 80 -4.35 -20.64 -35.89
C PRO A 80 -5.38 -19.62 -35.37
N VAL A 81 -4.93 -18.78 -34.44
CA VAL A 81 -5.75 -17.73 -33.81
C VAL A 81 -6.19 -16.69 -34.85
N PRO A 82 -7.47 -16.26 -34.83
CA PRO A 82 -7.94 -15.14 -35.64
C PRO A 82 -7.14 -13.87 -35.35
N LYS A 83 -6.43 -13.35 -36.35
CA LYS A 83 -5.67 -12.10 -36.24
C LYS A 83 -6.62 -10.91 -36.28
N LYS A 84 -7.09 -10.47 -35.10
CA LYS A 84 -7.69 -9.14 -34.97
C LYS A 84 -6.57 -8.10 -35.00
N SER A 85 -6.42 -7.39 -36.11
CA SER A 85 -5.64 -6.16 -36.15
C SER A 85 -6.33 -5.09 -35.31
N LEU A 86 -5.55 -4.27 -34.61
CA LEU A 86 -6.05 -3.09 -33.93
C LEU A 86 -6.62 -2.11 -34.98
N PRO A 87 -7.69 -1.37 -34.65
CA PRO A 87 -8.16 -0.29 -35.52
C PRO A 87 -7.09 0.80 -35.63
N ASP A 88 -7.03 1.46 -36.80
CA ASP A 88 -6.07 2.54 -37.03
C ASP A 88 -6.34 3.71 -36.08
N LEU A 89 -5.25 4.27 -35.56
CA LEU A 89 -5.29 5.46 -34.73
C LEU A 89 -5.52 6.69 -35.60
N PRO A 90 -6.26 7.70 -35.11
CA PRO A 90 -6.45 8.95 -35.83
C PRO A 90 -5.10 9.67 -36.04
N PRO A 91 -4.96 10.44 -37.14
CA PRO A 91 -3.74 11.17 -37.40
C PRO A 91 -3.43 12.18 -36.28
N PRO A 92 -2.13 12.39 -35.95
CA PRO A 92 -1.72 13.40 -34.98
C PRO A 92 -2.28 14.77 -35.37
N ARG A 93 -2.85 15.51 -34.41
CA ARG A 93 -3.26 16.89 -34.64
C ARG A 93 -2.00 17.70 -34.96
N ALA A 94 -1.92 18.22 -36.17
CA ALA A 94 -0.92 19.24 -36.51
C ALA A 94 -1.16 20.43 -35.59
N VAL A 95 -0.15 20.78 -34.80
CA VAL A 95 -0.11 22.08 -34.12
C VAL A 95 -0.09 23.15 -35.21
N SER A 96 -1.13 23.97 -35.24
CA SER A 96 -1.16 25.18 -36.06
C SER A 96 -0.21 26.18 -35.41
N ASP A 97 0.97 26.36 -35.99
CA ASP A 97 1.78 27.54 -35.72
C ASP A 97 1.12 28.74 -36.43
N TYR A 98 0.64 29.66 -35.59
CA TYR A 98 0.02 30.98 -35.86
C TYR A 98 -1.42 31.04 -36.38
#